data_AF-A0A938A4Y4-F1
#
_entry.id   AF-A0A938A4Y4-F1
#
_cell.length_a   1.000
_cell.length_b   1.000
_cell.length_c   1.000
_cell.angle_alpha   90.00
_cell.angle_beta   90.00
_cell.angle_gamma   90.00
#
_symmetry.space_group_name_H-M   'P 1'
#
loop_
_entity.id
_entity.type
_entity.pdbx_description
1 polymer ?
#
loop_
_entity_poly.entity_id
_entity_poly.type
_entity_poly.pdbx_seq_one_letter_code
_entity_poly.pdbx_strand_id
1 'polypeptide(L)'
;MIPTALKNLYYGAMQGPMWVNGRLYKTFRQPRDGTLNVHLGCGRERYIPGWLNVDANLVSAKIDLWINFLDQLPFRDNSVDRFYSFHVVEHLPEHHLATHFADMFRCLKPGGGIRIGGPHIENAARKFVAGDASWFSDFPINRKSVGGRFANFVFCSGEHLTALSPSFLRELAEDAGFVDCRTCLPIRESTVVGQEILSTEYEDDFECPHTVVIEARKPQA
;
A
#
# COMPACT_ATOMS: atom_id res chain seq x y z
N MET A 1 -5.03 16.73 9.31
CA MET A 1 -5.78 15.45 9.30
C MET A 1 -7.25 15.76 9.43
N ILE A 2 -8.10 14.97 8.79
CA ILE A 2 -9.57 15.09 8.86
C ILE A 2 -10.04 14.36 10.14
N PRO A 3 -11.03 14.86 10.89
CA PRO A 3 -11.55 14.13 12.05
C PRO A 3 -12.03 12.72 11.69
N THR A 4 -11.69 11.72 12.50
CA THR A 4 -12.04 10.30 12.25
C THR A 4 -13.53 10.09 12.05
N ALA A 5 -14.39 10.82 12.78
CA ALA A 5 -15.84 10.75 12.60
C ALA A 5 -16.30 11.19 11.21
N LEU A 6 -15.69 12.26 10.66
CA LEU A 6 -16.00 12.75 9.32
C LEU A 6 -15.46 11.80 8.25
N LYS A 7 -14.27 11.23 8.48
CA LYS A 7 -13.71 10.16 7.64
C LYS A 7 -14.66 8.97 7.58
N ASN A 8 -15.07 8.44 8.73
CA ASN A 8 -15.99 7.31 8.80
C ASN A 8 -17.34 7.59 8.13
N LEU A 9 -17.88 8.80 8.31
CA LEU A 9 -19.09 9.23 7.62
C LEU A 9 -18.92 9.24 6.10
N TYR A 10 -17.79 9.77 5.60
CA TYR A 10 -17.46 9.76 4.17
C TYR A 10 -17.40 8.33 3.62
N TYR A 11 -16.60 7.46 4.24
CA TYR A 11 -16.45 6.07 3.77
C TYR A 11 -17.78 5.31 3.83
N GLY A 12 -18.57 5.48 4.89
CA GLY A 12 -19.89 4.86 5.00
C GLY A 12 -20.88 5.35 3.95
N ALA A 13 -20.97 6.67 3.72
CA ALA A 13 -21.87 7.24 2.71
C ALA A 13 -21.44 6.90 1.27
N MET A 14 -20.15 6.79 1.03
CA MET A 14 -19.58 6.58 -0.31
C MET A 14 -19.29 5.12 -0.65
N GLN A 15 -19.46 4.17 0.29
CA GLN A 15 -19.21 2.75 0.04
C GLN A 15 -20.00 2.22 -1.16
N GLY A 16 -21.32 2.44 -1.18
CA GLY A 16 -22.18 2.01 -2.30
C GLY A 16 -21.75 2.61 -3.64
N PRO A 17 -21.59 3.94 -3.76
CA PRO A 17 -21.07 4.58 -4.96
C PRO A 17 -19.70 4.05 -5.43
N MET A 18 -18.73 3.88 -4.52
CA MET A 18 -17.42 3.31 -4.83
C MET A 18 -17.53 1.87 -5.36
N TRP A 19 -18.36 1.05 -4.72
CA TRP A 19 -18.62 -0.32 -5.15
C TRP A 19 -19.24 -0.37 -6.55
N VAL A 20 -20.26 0.47 -6.82
CA VAL A 20 -20.89 0.55 -8.16
C VAL A 20 -19.87 1.01 -9.20
N ASN A 21 -19.07 2.04 -8.90
CA ASN A 21 -18.05 2.55 -9.81
C ASN A 21 -17.01 1.46 -10.16
N GLY A 22 -16.54 0.72 -9.16
CA GLY A 22 -15.69 -0.45 -9.35
C GLY A 22 -16.33 -1.51 -10.24
N ARG A 23 -17.58 -1.89 -9.97
CA ARG A 23 -18.32 -2.87 -10.78
C ARG A 23 -18.47 -2.44 -12.24
N LEU A 24 -18.80 -1.18 -12.48
CA LEU A 24 -18.89 -0.63 -13.84
C LEU A 24 -17.53 -0.65 -14.54
N TYR A 25 -16.45 -0.33 -13.83
CA TYR A 25 -15.10 -0.44 -14.36
C TYR A 25 -14.78 -1.88 -14.77
N LYS A 26 -14.93 -2.85 -13.84
CA LYS A 26 -14.66 -4.28 -14.08
C LYS A 26 -15.37 -4.81 -15.33
N THR A 27 -16.63 -4.41 -15.48
CA THR A 27 -17.55 -4.94 -16.50
C THR A 27 -17.30 -4.29 -17.86
N PHE A 28 -17.16 -2.97 -17.91
CA PHE A 28 -17.23 -2.22 -19.17
C PHE A 28 -15.93 -1.51 -19.55
N ARG A 29 -15.06 -1.15 -18.59
CA ARG A 29 -13.90 -0.27 -18.85
C ARG A 29 -12.55 -0.94 -18.70
N GLN A 30 -12.45 -2.01 -17.90
CA GLN A 30 -11.19 -2.70 -17.73
C GLN A 30 -10.71 -3.23 -19.10
N PRO A 31 -9.45 -2.98 -19.50
CA PRO A 31 -8.91 -3.50 -20.75
C PRO A 31 -9.07 -5.02 -20.85
N ARG A 32 -9.32 -5.53 -22.06
CA ARG A 32 -9.36 -6.99 -22.32
C ARG A 32 -7.99 -7.54 -22.69
N ASP A 33 -7.23 -6.74 -23.44
CA ASP A 33 -5.89 -7.06 -23.92
C ASP A 33 -4.90 -6.01 -23.45
N GLY A 34 -3.61 -6.37 -23.43
CA GLY A 34 -2.52 -5.50 -23.03
C GLY A 34 -2.13 -5.59 -21.55
N THR A 35 -1.27 -4.66 -21.16
CA THR A 35 -0.73 -4.55 -19.80
C THR A 35 -1.63 -3.70 -18.92
N LEU A 36 -2.01 -4.21 -17.75
CA LEU A 36 -2.73 -3.48 -16.72
C LEU A 36 -1.91 -3.49 -15.43
N ASN A 37 -1.26 -2.37 -15.15
CA ASN A 37 -0.57 -2.13 -13.89
C ASN A 37 -1.44 -1.23 -13.01
N VAL A 38 -1.57 -1.55 -11.72
CA VAL A 38 -2.48 -0.86 -10.80
C VAL A 38 -1.69 -0.25 -9.64
N HIS A 39 -1.86 1.05 -9.45
CA HIS A 39 -1.31 1.78 -8.31
C HIS A 39 -2.42 2.00 -7.28
N LEU A 40 -2.34 1.28 -6.16
CA LEU A 40 -3.28 1.36 -5.05
C LEU A 40 -2.84 2.44 -4.06
N GLY A 41 -3.70 3.44 -3.86
CA GLY A 41 -3.51 4.57 -2.95
C GLY A 41 -2.59 5.63 -3.52
N CYS A 42 -2.88 6.13 -4.72
CA CYS A 42 -2.01 7.09 -5.40
C CYS A 42 -1.91 8.45 -4.70
N GLY A 43 -2.85 8.77 -3.80
CA GLY A 43 -2.87 10.03 -3.08
C GLY A 43 -2.90 11.25 -4.01
N ARG A 44 -2.52 12.40 -3.44
CA ARG A 44 -2.56 13.68 -4.15
C ARG A 44 -1.42 13.87 -5.15
N GLU A 45 -0.22 13.43 -4.77
CA GLU A 45 1.01 13.87 -5.43
C GLU A 45 1.71 12.77 -6.23
N ARG A 46 1.24 11.51 -6.16
CA ARG A 46 1.92 10.35 -6.75
C ARG A 46 1.11 9.73 -7.89
N TYR A 47 0.57 10.55 -8.78
CA TYR A 47 -0.05 10.03 -10.00
C TYR A 47 1.04 9.46 -10.92
N ILE A 48 0.88 8.20 -11.34
CA ILE A 48 1.87 7.48 -12.16
C ILE A 48 1.30 7.28 -13.58
N PRO A 49 1.82 7.99 -14.59
CA PRO A 49 1.37 7.82 -15.97
C PRO A 49 1.56 6.38 -16.47
N GLY A 50 0.57 5.87 -17.20
CA GLY A 50 0.59 4.50 -17.73
C GLY A 50 0.17 3.42 -16.73
N TRP A 51 -0.03 3.78 -15.46
CA TRP A 51 -0.65 2.93 -14.44
C TRP A 51 -2.11 3.35 -14.24
N LEU A 52 -2.96 2.41 -13.85
CA LEU A 52 -4.28 2.72 -13.34
C LEU A 52 -4.13 3.21 -11.90
N ASN A 53 -4.33 4.51 -11.67
CA ASN A 53 -4.21 5.12 -10.35
C ASN A 53 -5.54 5.03 -9.61
N VAL A 54 -5.51 4.36 -8.47
CA VAL A 54 -6.68 3.97 -7.69
C VAL A 54 -6.59 4.58 -6.30
N ASP A 55 -7.65 5.23 -5.83
CA ASP A 55 -7.73 5.73 -4.45
C ASP A 55 -9.18 5.73 -3.96
N ALA A 56 -9.36 5.72 -2.65
CA ALA A 56 -10.67 5.89 -2.02
C ALA A 56 -10.99 7.36 -1.73
N ASN A 57 -9.98 8.24 -1.74
CA ASN A 57 -10.13 9.67 -1.49
C ASN A 57 -10.32 10.45 -2.79
N LEU A 58 -11.57 10.66 -3.18
CA LEU A 58 -11.95 11.44 -4.37
C LEU A 58 -11.64 12.95 -4.25
N VAL A 59 -11.44 13.46 -3.04
CA VAL A 59 -11.37 14.92 -2.79
C VAL A 59 -9.99 15.50 -3.13
N SER A 60 -8.92 14.78 -2.76
CA SER A 60 -7.56 15.29 -2.92
C SER A 60 -6.69 14.50 -3.90
N ALA A 61 -7.09 13.29 -4.27
CA ALA A 61 -6.30 12.45 -5.17
C ALA A 61 -6.68 12.68 -6.64
N LYS A 62 -5.68 12.67 -7.54
CA LYS A 62 -5.92 12.53 -8.97
C LYS A 62 -6.07 11.04 -9.24
N ILE A 63 -7.26 10.59 -9.59
CA ILE A 63 -7.58 9.16 -9.71
C ILE A 63 -8.20 8.80 -11.05
N ASP A 64 -7.87 7.61 -11.54
CA ASP A 64 -8.49 7.01 -12.72
C ASP A 64 -9.67 6.11 -12.30
N LEU A 65 -9.58 5.50 -11.10
CA LEU A 65 -10.60 4.62 -10.55
C LEU A 65 -10.81 4.89 -9.05
N TRP A 66 -12.04 5.27 -8.69
CA TRP A 66 -12.45 5.54 -7.32
C TRP A 66 -13.12 4.31 -6.70
N ILE A 67 -12.46 3.68 -5.71
CA ILE A 67 -12.95 2.46 -5.03
C ILE A 67 -12.56 2.46 -3.56
N ASN A 68 -13.22 1.62 -2.77
CA ASN A 68 -12.86 1.35 -1.39
C ASN A 68 -11.96 0.11 -1.31
N PHE A 69 -10.83 0.20 -0.60
CA PHE A 69 -9.91 -0.93 -0.42
C PHE A 69 -10.39 -1.97 0.61
N LEU A 70 -11.45 -1.66 1.36
CA LEU A 70 -12.13 -2.63 2.23
C LEU A 70 -13.14 -3.52 1.48
N ASP A 71 -13.50 -3.13 0.25
CA ASP A 71 -14.30 -3.97 -0.63
C ASP A 71 -13.38 -4.84 -1.51
N GLN A 72 -13.94 -5.89 -2.11
CA GLN A 72 -13.24 -6.71 -3.09
C GLN A 72 -12.73 -5.85 -4.27
N LEU A 73 -11.46 -5.99 -4.65
CA LEU A 73 -10.85 -5.26 -5.75
C LEU A 73 -11.59 -5.59 -7.06
N PRO A 74 -12.08 -4.57 -7.79
CA PRO A 74 -12.98 -4.77 -8.92
C PRO A 74 -12.21 -5.05 -10.22
N PHE A 75 -11.29 -6.00 -10.17
CA PHE A 75 -10.60 -6.51 -11.34
C PHE A 75 -11.05 -7.95 -11.62
N ARG A 76 -11.01 -8.35 -12.89
CA ARG A 76 -11.21 -9.74 -13.30
C ARG A 76 -10.07 -10.62 -12.76
N ASP A 77 -10.33 -11.91 -12.64
CA ASP A 77 -9.31 -12.88 -12.25
C ASP A 77 -8.25 -12.94 -13.36
N ASN A 78 -6.99 -13.13 -12.98
CA ASN A 78 -5.87 -13.28 -13.93
C ASN A 78 -5.80 -12.19 -15.01
N SER A 79 -5.96 -10.92 -14.61
CA SER A 79 -6.07 -9.81 -15.56
C SER A 79 -5.17 -8.61 -15.27
N VAL A 80 -4.61 -8.51 -14.06
CA VAL A 80 -3.67 -7.47 -13.65
C VAL A 80 -2.24 -8.00 -13.78
N ASP A 81 -1.33 -7.20 -14.32
CA ASP A 81 0.08 -7.56 -14.45
C ASP A 81 0.84 -7.27 -13.17
N ARG A 82 0.65 -6.08 -12.60
CA ARG A 82 1.36 -5.62 -11.40
C ARG A 82 0.45 -4.81 -10.47
N PHE A 83 0.60 -5.02 -9.16
CA PHE A 83 0.12 -4.07 -8.15
C PHE A 83 1.30 -3.35 -7.50
N TYR A 84 1.16 -2.05 -7.32
CA TYR A 84 2.04 -1.23 -6.51
C TYR A 84 1.19 -0.53 -5.45
N SER A 85 1.62 -0.60 -4.19
CA SER A 85 0.95 0.06 -3.07
C SER A 85 2.00 0.58 -2.09
N PHE A 86 1.98 1.87 -1.78
CA PHE A 86 3.02 2.51 -0.97
C PHE A 86 2.37 3.45 0.04
N HIS A 87 2.52 3.12 1.32
CA HIS A 87 1.84 3.78 2.45
C HIS A 87 0.30 3.71 2.39
N VAL A 88 -0.23 2.48 2.36
CA VAL A 88 -1.68 2.20 2.28
C VAL A 88 -2.06 1.07 3.23
N VAL A 89 -1.31 -0.03 3.20
CA VAL A 89 -1.65 -1.27 3.91
C VAL A 89 -1.70 -1.06 5.41
N GLU A 90 -0.87 -0.17 5.97
CA GLU A 90 -0.90 0.21 7.39
C GLU A 90 -2.20 0.90 7.83
N HIS A 91 -2.97 1.45 6.87
CA HIS A 91 -4.26 2.10 7.12
C HIS A 91 -5.43 1.12 7.07
N LEU A 92 -5.21 -0.12 6.61
CA LEU A 92 -6.24 -1.14 6.57
C LEU A 92 -6.37 -1.82 7.95
N PRO A 93 -7.60 -2.15 8.39
CA PRO A 93 -7.79 -2.97 9.58
C PRO A 93 -7.09 -4.32 9.42
N GLU A 94 -6.42 -4.78 10.47
CA GLU A 94 -5.65 -6.03 10.46
C GLU A 94 -6.46 -7.22 9.91
N HIS A 95 -7.71 -7.39 10.35
CA HIS A 95 -8.60 -8.47 9.91
C HIS A 95 -8.95 -8.44 8.41
N HIS A 96 -8.70 -7.32 7.71
CA HIS A 96 -8.90 -7.19 6.27
C HIS A 96 -7.64 -7.50 5.46
N LEU A 97 -6.45 -7.51 6.07
CA LEU A 97 -5.19 -7.66 5.35
C LEU A 97 -5.11 -8.97 4.58
N ALA A 98 -5.40 -10.10 5.22
CA ALA A 98 -5.39 -11.41 4.56
C ALA A 98 -6.32 -11.43 3.32
N THR A 99 -7.53 -10.89 3.45
CA THR A 99 -8.47 -10.80 2.31
C THR A 99 -7.96 -9.87 1.22
N HIS A 100 -7.30 -8.76 1.56
CA HIS A 100 -6.77 -7.82 0.58
C HIS A 100 -5.62 -8.44 -0.25
N PHE A 101 -4.72 -9.18 0.40
CA PHE A 101 -3.64 -9.92 -0.28
C PHE A 101 -4.19 -11.04 -1.16
N ALA A 102 -5.14 -11.85 -0.66
CA ALA A 102 -5.80 -12.89 -1.44
C ALA A 102 -6.50 -12.32 -2.69
N ASP A 103 -7.05 -11.12 -2.58
CA ASP A 103 -7.78 -10.50 -3.68
C ASP A 103 -6.84 -9.88 -4.73
N MET A 104 -5.70 -9.31 -4.31
CA MET A 104 -4.60 -8.98 -5.23
C MET A 104 -4.10 -10.23 -5.97
N PHE A 105 -3.91 -11.35 -5.25
CA PHE A 105 -3.49 -12.62 -5.83
C PHE A 105 -4.48 -13.13 -6.89
N ARG A 106 -5.79 -13.12 -6.59
CA ARG A 106 -6.86 -13.48 -7.53
C ARG A 106 -6.79 -12.65 -8.82
N CYS A 107 -6.60 -11.34 -8.69
CA CYS A 107 -6.60 -10.41 -9.81
C CYS A 107 -5.36 -10.53 -10.70
N LEU A 108 -4.20 -10.89 -10.14
CA LEU A 108 -2.95 -10.99 -10.89
C LEU A 108 -2.97 -12.13 -11.92
N LYS A 109 -2.45 -11.88 -13.12
CA LYS A 109 -2.08 -12.90 -14.11
C LYS A 109 -1.03 -13.85 -13.52
N PRO A 110 -0.93 -15.12 -13.97
CA PRO A 110 0.22 -15.98 -13.65
C PRO A 110 1.55 -15.27 -13.99
N GLY A 111 2.52 -15.34 -13.09
CA GLY A 111 3.77 -14.57 -13.19
C GLY A 111 3.65 -13.06 -12.89
N GLY A 112 2.44 -12.58 -12.56
CA GLY A 112 2.17 -11.25 -12.02
C GLY A 112 2.89 -10.99 -10.70
N GLY A 113 2.97 -9.74 -10.25
CA GLY A 113 3.65 -9.42 -9.00
C GLY A 113 3.07 -8.24 -8.24
N ILE A 114 3.38 -8.19 -6.96
CA ILE A 114 3.06 -7.08 -6.05
C ILE A 114 4.33 -6.42 -5.55
N ARG A 115 4.28 -5.11 -5.35
CA ARG A 115 5.24 -4.34 -4.57
C ARG A 115 4.49 -3.52 -3.54
N ILE A 116 4.73 -3.80 -2.26
CA ILE A 116 4.00 -3.20 -1.13
C ILE A 116 5.00 -2.54 -0.19
N GLY A 117 4.79 -1.26 0.12
CA GLY A 117 5.61 -0.48 1.04
C GLY A 117 4.80 0.16 2.16
N GLY A 118 5.37 0.24 3.36
CA GLY A 118 4.81 0.96 4.50
C GLY A 118 5.80 1.11 5.67
N PRO A 119 5.40 1.70 6.81
CA PRO A 119 6.31 2.04 7.91
C PRO A 119 7.00 0.81 8.50
N HIS A 120 8.33 0.83 8.56
CA HIS A 120 9.15 -0.30 9.02
C HIS A 120 9.19 -0.36 10.55
N ILE A 121 8.33 -1.18 11.17
CA ILE A 121 8.23 -1.20 12.64
C ILE A 121 9.49 -1.72 13.34
N GLU A 122 10.15 -2.73 12.77
CA GLU A 122 11.34 -3.32 13.41
C GLU A 122 12.50 -2.31 13.47
N ASN A 123 12.72 -1.56 12.38
CA ASN A 123 13.73 -0.49 12.34
C ASN A 123 13.39 0.65 13.28
N ALA A 124 12.13 1.08 13.30
CA ALA A 124 11.64 2.05 14.28
C ALA A 124 11.88 1.59 15.72
N ALA A 125 11.62 0.31 16.04
CA ALA A 125 11.86 -0.26 17.36
C ALA A 125 13.36 -0.27 17.71
N ARG A 126 14.23 -0.65 16.77
CA ARG A 126 15.69 -0.61 16.96
C ARG A 126 16.17 0.79 17.28
N LYS A 127 15.74 1.79 16.51
CA LYS A 127 16.11 3.20 16.68
C LYS A 127 15.55 3.79 17.98
N PHE A 128 14.35 3.41 18.36
CA PHE A 128 13.76 3.76 19.65
C PHE A 128 14.59 3.23 20.82
N VAL A 129 14.93 1.93 20.81
CA VAL A 129 15.76 1.30 21.86
C VAL A 129 17.16 1.91 21.91
N ALA A 130 17.74 2.26 20.76
CA ALA A 130 19.03 2.94 20.67
C ALA A 130 18.99 4.41 21.15
N GLY A 131 17.81 4.98 21.39
CA GLY A 131 17.67 6.39 21.76
C GLY A 131 17.92 7.36 20.59
N ASP A 132 17.96 6.88 19.36
CA ASP A 132 18.20 7.68 18.16
C ASP A 132 16.92 8.44 17.78
N ALA A 133 16.72 9.59 18.43
CA ALA A 133 15.60 10.44 18.14
C ALA A 133 15.66 11.00 16.71
N SER A 134 16.85 11.25 16.14
CA SER A 134 17.03 11.90 14.83
C SER A 134 16.49 11.10 13.65
N TRP A 135 16.43 9.78 13.77
CA TRP A 135 15.87 8.91 12.72
C TRP A 135 14.38 9.15 12.46
N PHE A 136 13.61 9.55 13.48
CA PHE A 136 12.17 9.75 13.28
C PHE A 136 11.86 11.08 12.54
N SER A 137 10.71 11.17 11.88
CA SER A 137 10.25 12.43 11.30
C SER A 137 9.42 13.26 12.29
N ASP A 138 9.24 14.55 11.99
CA ASP A 138 8.33 15.45 12.73
C ASP A 138 6.86 15.32 12.31
N PHE A 139 6.57 14.48 11.31
CA PHE A 139 5.22 14.28 10.78
C PHE A 139 4.53 13.09 11.48
N PRO A 140 3.22 13.14 11.78
CA PRO A 140 2.31 14.28 11.60
C PRO A 140 2.39 15.33 12.71
N ILE A 141 2.91 14.98 13.89
CA ILE A 141 3.04 15.89 15.03
C ILE A 141 4.49 15.92 15.48
N ASN A 142 5.07 17.12 15.58
CA ASN A 142 6.42 17.29 16.11
C ASN A 142 6.46 16.88 17.59
N ARG A 143 7.22 15.83 17.89
CA ARG A 143 7.43 15.31 19.26
C ARG A 143 8.88 15.50 19.66
N LYS A 144 9.09 15.85 20.94
CA LYS A 144 10.43 16.11 21.51
C LYS A 144 11.12 14.86 22.04
N SER A 145 10.39 13.95 22.67
CA SER A 145 10.97 12.73 23.25
C SER A 145 11.06 11.62 22.20
N VAL A 146 12.07 10.75 22.33
CA VAL A 146 12.22 9.56 21.46
C VAL A 146 10.98 8.66 21.49
N GLY A 147 10.37 8.46 22.67
CA GLY A 147 9.13 7.69 22.78
C GLY A 147 7.93 8.36 22.12
N GLY A 148 7.84 9.70 22.18
CA GLY A 148 6.82 10.45 21.45
C GLY A 148 6.99 10.32 19.94
N ARG A 149 8.24 10.44 19.45
CA ARG A 149 8.59 10.30 18.02
C ARG A 149 8.33 8.89 17.50
N PHE A 150 8.68 7.87 18.29
CA PHE A 150 8.34 6.48 18.01
C PHE A 150 6.82 6.28 17.91
N ALA A 151 6.05 6.67 18.93
CA ALA A 151 4.59 6.56 18.90
C ALA A 151 3.96 7.31 17.70
N ASN A 152 4.53 8.46 17.35
CA ASN A 152 4.10 9.25 16.20
C ASN A 152 4.37 8.53 14.86
N PHE A 153 5.51 7.86 14.72
CA PHE A 153 5.81 7.02 13.55
C PHE A 153 4.90 5.80 13.45
N VAL A 154 4.68 5.09 14.56
CA VAL A 154 3.88 3.86 14.59
C VAL A 154 2.42 4.14 14.27
N PHE A 155 1.81 5.11 14.96
CA PHE A 155 0.37 5.31 14.91
C PHE A 155 -0.08 6.43 13.99
N CYS A 156 0.81 7.35 13.60
CA CYS A 156 0.49 8.49 12.73
C CYS A 156 -0.79 9.22 13.20
N SER A 157 -0.84 9.56 14.49
CA SER A 157 -2.03 10.14 15.15
C SER A 157 -3.32 9.34 15.01
N GLY A 158 -3.22 8.00 14.97
CA GLY A 158 -4.34 7.07 14.89
C GLY A 158 -4.75 6.71 13.47
N GLU A 159 -4.03 7.18 12.44
CA GLU A 159 -4.30 6.82 11.05
C GLU A 159 -3.71 5.46 10.67
N HIS A 160 -2.60 5.05 11.28
CA HIS A 160 -2.04 3.70 11.10
C HIS A 160 -2.74 2.75 12.08
N LEU A 161 -3.38 1.73 11.53
CA LEU A 161 -4.12 0.72 12.28
C LEU A 161 -3.28 -0.53 12.53
N THR A 162 -2.27 -0.77 11.69
CA THR A 162 -1.45 -1.97 11.74
C THR A 162 0.03 -1.63 11.64
N ALA A 163 0.86 -2.27 12.47
CA ALA A 163 2.31 -2.17 12.41
C ALA A 163 2.87 -3.20 11.41
N LEU A 164 3.73 -2.75 10.50
CA LEU A 164 4.24 -3.59 9.42
C LEU A 164 5.69 -4.01 9.68
N SER A 165 5.94 -5.32 9.56
CA SER A 165 7.27 -5.91 9.57
C SER A 165 7.51 -6.72 8.29
N PRO A 166 8.78 -6.96 7.90
CA PRO A 166 9.09 -7.83 6.77
C PRO A 166 8.51 -9.24 6.91
N SER A 167 8.57 -9.81 8.12
CA SER A 167 8.04 -11.13 8.43
C SER A 167 6.51 -11.19 8.29
N PHE A 168 5.79 -10.20 8.81
CA PHE A 168 4.34 -10.17 8.76
C PHE A 168 3.80 -9.93 7.34
N LEU A 169 4.41 -9.00 6.59
CA LEU A 169 4.04 -8.79 5.19
C LEU A 169 4.30 -10.03 4.33
N ARG A 170 5.37 -10.78 4.63
CA ARG A 170 5.66 -12.05 3.98
C ARG A 170 4.61 -13.11 4.31
N GLU A 171 4.27 -13.26 5.58
CA GLU A 171 3.22 -14.19 6.03
C GLU A 171 1.91 -13.96 5.27
N LEU A 172 1.43 -12.71 5.22
CA LEU A 172 0.22 -12.33 4.48
C LEU A 172 0.30 -12.67 2.98
N ALA A 173 1.47 -12.51 2.37
CA ALA A 173 1.68 -12.83 0.96
C ALA A 173 1.72 -14.35 0.73
N GLU A 174 2.46 -15.10 1.54
CA GLU A 174 2.59 -16.56 1.41
C GLU A 174 1.25 -17.26 1.66
N ASP A 175 0.48 -16.81 2.66
CA ASP A 175 -0.87 -17.32 2.94
C ASP A 175 -1.86 -17.08 1.79
N ALA A 176 -1.68 -16.00 1.04
CA ALA A 176 -2.45 -15.71 -0.17
C ALA A 176 -2.00 -16.54 -1.39
N GLY A 177 -0.88 -17.27 -1.29
CA GLY A 177 -0.33 -18.12 -2.35
C GLY A 177 0.78 -17.48 -3.17
N PHE A 178 1.29 -16.32 -2.77
CA PHE A 178 2.45 -15.71 -3.43
C PHE A 178 3.73 -16.51 -3.18
N VAL A 179 4.65 -16.42 -4.13
CA VAL A 179 6.00 -17.01 -4.08
C VAL A 179 7.06 -15.94 -4.35
N ASP A 180 8.33 -16.29 -4.18
CA ASP A 180 9.48 -15.39 -4.34
C ASP A 180 9.38 -14.12 -3.46
N CYS A 181 8.77 -14.27 -2.27
CA CYS A 181 8.59 -13.19 -1.32
C CYS A 181 9.94 -12.70 -0.78
N ARG A 182 10.24 -11.42 -1.00
CA ARG A 182 11.51 -10.81 -0.59
C ARG A 182 11.32 -9.38 -0.12
N THR A 183 12.21 -8.97 0.77
CA THR A 183 12.33 -7.56 1.18
C THR A 183 13.27 -6.86 0.22
N CYS A 184 12.94 -5.63 -0.16
CA CYS A 184 13.74 -4.81 -1.09
C CYS A 184 14.08 -3.48 -0.44
N LEU A 185 15.24 -2.92 -0.78
CA LEU A 185 15.55 -1.54 -0.46
C LEU A 185 14.64 -0.61 -1.29
N PRO A 186 13.93 0.35 -0.65
CA PRO A 186 13.16 1.35 -1.37
C PRO A 186 14.04 2.11 -2.38
N ILE A 187 13.47 2.56 -3.50
CA ILE A 187 14.15 3.29 -4.60
C ILE A 187 15.22 2.48 -5.36
N ARG A 188 15.90 1.51 -4.73
CA ARG A 188 17.10 0.86 -5.28
C ARG A 188 16.82 -0.47 -5.94
N GLU A 189 15.94 -1.27 -5.34
CA GLU A 189 15.79 -2.68 -5.70
C GLU A 189 14.37 -2.98 -6.13
N SER A 190 14.23 -3.60 -7.30
CA SER A 190 12.97 -4.13 -7.79
C SER A 190 13.19 -5.20 -8.85
N THR A 191 12.32 -6.20 -8.89
CA THR A 191 12.11 -7.05 -10.08
C THR A 191 10.66 -7.00 -10.55
N VAL A 192 9.75 -6.42 -9.76
CA VAL A 192 8.32 -6.37 -10.07
C VAL A 192 7.99 -5.13 -10.92
N VAL A 193 8.62 -4.00 -10.62
CA VAL A 193 8.37 -2.68 -11.21
C VAL A 193 9.62 -2.05 -11.82
N GLY A 194 9.46 -1.09 -12.74
CA GLY A 194 10.58 -0.34 -13.31
C GLY A 194 10.90 0.95 -12.57
N GLN A 195 11.78 1.76 -13.17
CA GLN A 195 12.23 3.04 -12.63
C GLN A 195 11.09 4.06 -12.49
N GLU A 196 10.04 3.93 -13.29
CA GLU A 196 8.83 4.76 -13.20
C GLU A 196 8.14 4.69 -11.84
N ILE A 197 8.28 3.57 -11.13
CA ILE A 197 7.77 3.41 -9.75
C ILE A 197 8.84 3.83 -8.74
N LEU A 198 10.07 3.37 -8.90
CA LEU A 198 11.16 3.65 -7.95
C LEU A 198 11.40 5.16 -7.79
N SER A 199 11.20 5.96 -8.84
CA SER A 199 11.32 7.42 -8.78
C SER A 199 10.22 8.10 -7.94
N THR A 200 9.16 7.38 -7.57
CA THR A 200 8.06 7.89 -6.74
C THR A 200 8.21 7.57 -5.26
N GLU A 201 9.13 6.67 -4.92
CA GLU A 201 9.44 6.29 -3.54
C GLU A 201 10.38 7.29 -2.88
N TYR A 202 10.47 7.24 -1.56
CA TYR A 202 11.38 8.06 -0.76
C TYR A 202 12.04 7.20 0.30
N GLU A 203 13.36 7.37 0.44
CA GLU A 203 14.20 6.77 1.48
C GLU A 203 15.57 7.46 1.43
N ASP A 204 16.13 7.73 2.60
CA ASP A 204 17.45 8.35 2.77
C ASP A 204 18.39 7.54 3.66
N ASP A 205 17.88 6.57 4.43
CA ASP A 205 18.67 5.64 5.24
C ASP A 205 18.53 4.20 4.68
N PHE A 206 19.53 3.72 3.95
CA PHE A 206 19.49 2.37 3.37
C PHE A 206 20.04 1.28 4.30
N GLU A 207 20.62 1.66 5.44
CA GLU A 207 21.05 0.71 6.47
C GLU A 207 19.89 0.40 7.43
N CYS A 208 19.05 1.40 7.70
CA CYS A 208 17.89 1.29 8.57
C CYS A 208 16.69 2.03 7.93
N PRO A 209 16.15 1.53 6.81
CA PRO A 209 15.08 2.21 6.09
C PRO A 209 13.83 2.43 6.93
N HIS A 210 13.21 3.58 6.72
CA HIS A 210 11.93 3.98 7.31
C HIS A 210 10.78 3.19 6.72
N THR A 211 10.92 2.73 5.48
CA THR A 211 9.89 1.99 4.78
C THR A 211 10.32 0.55 4.57
N VAL A 212 9.52 -0.40 5.06
CA VAL A 212 9.64 -1.80 4.66
C VAL A 212 8.98 -1.93 3.30
N VAL A 213 9.71 -2.49 2.33
CA VAL A 213 9.14 -2.83 1.02
C VAL A 213 9.30 -4.32 0.80
N ILE A 214 8.20 -4.99 0.43
CA ILE A 214 8.24 -6.37 -0.03
C ILE A 214 7.82 -6.45 -1.50
N GLU A 215 8.41 -7.43 -2.18
CA GLU A 215 7.97 -7.89 -3.49
C GLU A 215 7.62 -9.37 -3.42
N ALA A 216 6.58 -9.76 -4.15
CA ALA A 216 6.19 -11.16 -4.28
C ALA A 216 5.52 -11.40 -5.64
N ARG A 217 5.48 -12.67 -6.08
CA ARG A 217 4.95 -13.08 -7.37
C ARG A 217 3.83 -14.09 -7.25
N LYS A 218 2.88 -14.00 -8.17
CA LYS A 218 1.96 -15.11 -8.43
C LYS A 218 2.73 -16.18 -9.21
N PRO A 219 2.66 -17.47 -8.83
CA PRO A 219 3.31 -18.55 -9.56
C PRO A 219 2.99 -18.51 -11.06
N GLN A 220 3.96 -18.91 -11.89
CA GLN A 220 3.65 -19.29 -13.26
C GLN A 220 2.87 -20.61 -13.21
N ALA A 221 1.78 -20.71 -13.98
CA ALA A 221 0.99 -21.93 -14.06
C ALA A 221 1.79 -23.09 -14.66
#